data_AF-A0AAN5CGG5-F1
#
_entry.id   AF-A0AAN5CGG5-F1
#
_cell.length_a   1.000
_cell.length_b   1.000
_cell.length_c   1.000
_cell.angle_alpha   90.00
_cell.angle_beta   90.00
_cell.angle_gamma   90.00
#
_symmetry.space_group_name_H-M   'P 1'
#
loop_
_entity.id
_entity.type
_entity.pdbx_description
1 polymer ?
#
loop_
_entity_poly.entity_id
_entity_poly.type
_entity_poly.pdbx_seq_one_letter_code
_entity_poly.pdbx_strand_id
1 'polypeptide(L)' 'MDIPFHFNPRFEHKVVVRNHAVKGEWNFEMEERSGGFPFKRNEIFTLEFVSRKGHIQVSTMELMMQE' A
#
# COMPACT_ATOMS: atom_id res chain seq x y z
N MET A 1 -2.82 12.19 -16.53
CA MET A 1 -1.60 12.20 -15.69
C MET A 1 -1.34 10.77 -15.26
N ASP A 2 -0.08 10.37 -15.16
CA ASP A 2 0.27 9.01 -14.75
C ASP A 2 0.45 8.92 -13.23
N ILE A 3 0.07 7.78 -12.66
CA ILE A 3 0.32 7.42 -11.26
C ILE A 3 1.18 6.14 -11.30
N PRO A 4 2.51 6.24 -11.15
CA PRO A 4 3.39 5.08 -11.28
C PRO A 4 3.18 4.05 -10.17
N PHE A 5 2.68 4.48 -9.00
CA PHE A 5 2.35 3.60 -7.89
C PHE A 5 1.29 4.22 -7.00
N HIS A 6 0.20 3.48 -6.81
CA HIS A 6 -0.90 3.79 -5.91
C HIS A 6 -0.95 2.74 -4.81
N PHE A 7 -1.02 3.18 -3.55
CA PHE A 7 -1.12 2.34 -2.38
C PHE A 7 -2.36 2.72 -1.58
N ASN A 8 -3.32 1.81 -1.45
CA ASN A 8 -4.63 2.12 -0.89
C ASN A 8 -5.09 1.05 0.12
N PRO A 9 -4.86 1.27 1.43
CA PRO A 9 -5.47 0.47 2.49
C PRO A 9 -6.99 0.69 2.51
N ARG A 10 -7.76 -0.36 2.19
CA ARG A 10 -9.22 -0.36 2.26
C ARG A 10 -9.67 -1.10 3.52
N PHE A 11 -9.97 -0.35 4.57
CA PHE A 11 -10.34 -0.90 5.89
C PHE A 11 -11.58 -1.80 5.86
N GLU A 12 -12.60 -1.45 5.06
CA GLU A 12 -13.85 -2.20 4.96
C GLU A 12 -13.63 -3.67 4.54
N HIS A 13 -12.71 -3.87 3.59
CA HIS A 13 -12.40 -5.20 3.06
C HIS A 13 -11.12 -5.79 3.67
N LYS A 14 -10.48 -5.09 4.61
CA LYS A 14 -9.17 -5.45 5.21
C LYS A 14 -8.18 -5.90 4.14
N VAL A 15 -7.98 -5.06 3.13
CA VAL A 15 -7.07 -5.32 2.02
C VAL A 15 -6.29 -4.08 1.64
N VAL A 16 -5.03 -4.26 1.25
CA VAL A 16 -4.23 -3.21 0.64
C VAL A 16 -4.29 -3.40 -0.86
N VAL A 17 -4.89 -2.44 -1.54
CA VAL A 17 -4.93 -2.38 -3.00
C VAL A 17 -3.71 -1.61 -3.50
N ARG A 18 -2.92 -2.20 -4.40
CA ARG A 18 -1.93 -1.46 -5.17
C ARG A 18 -2.20 -1.53 -6.66
N ASN A 19 -1.93 -0.42 -7.34
CA ASN A 19 -2.08 -0.32 -8.78
C ASN A 19 -1.18 0.79 -9.34
N HIS A 20 -1.21 0.98 -10.65
CA HIS A 20 -0.69 2.13 -11.37
C HIS A 20 -1.78 2.66 -12.30
N ALA A 21 -1.71 3.96 -12.63
CA ALA A 21 -2.59 4.57 -13.62
C ALA A 21 -1.76 5.15 -14.77
N VAL A 22 -2.18 4.89 -16.00
CA VAL A 22 -1.52 5.40 -17.22
C VAL A 22 -2.53 6.22 -17.99
N LYS A 23 -2.17 7.46 -18.34
CA LYS A 23 -3.04 8.46 -18.97
C LYS A 23 -4.33 8.72 -18.18
N GLY A 24 -4.30 8.53 -16.86
CA GLY A 24 -5.44 8.70 -15.97
C GLY A 24 -6.35 7.47 -15.84
N GLU A 25 -6.05 6.39 -16.55
CA GLU A 25 -6.84 5.15 -16.53
C GLU A 25 -6.24 4.11 -15.58
N TRP A 26 -7.09 3.42 -14.85
CA TRP A 26 -6.72 2.31 -13.96
C TRP A 26 -6.90 0.97 -14.66
N ASN A 27 -5.90 0.09 -14.56
CA ASN A 27 -6.05 -1.29 -15.00
C ASN A 27 -6.49 -2.17 -13.82
N PHE A 28 -7.78 -2.53 -13.76
CA PHE A 28 -8.32 -3.36 -12.67
C PHE A 28 -7.81 -4.81 -12.68
N GLU A 29 -7.35 -5.32 -13.83
CA GLU A 29 -6.80 -6.68 -13.93
C GLU A 29 -5.38 -6.78 -13.36
N MET A 30 -4.66 -5.65 -13.30
CA MET A 30 -3.30 -5.56 -12.74
C MET A 30 -3.29 -5.16 -11.26
N GLU A 31 -4.47 -5.10 -10.62
CA GLU A 31 -4.58 -4.71 -9.22
C GLU A 31 -4.01 -5.80 -8.30
N GLU A 32 -3.04 -5.42 -7.46
CA GLU A 32 -2.46 -6.33 -6.47
C GLU A 32 -3.14 -6.17 -5.12
N ARG A 33 -3.55 -7.30 -4.53
CA ARG A 33 -4.28 -7.36 -3.24
C ARG A 33 -3.62 -8.25 -2.18
N SER A 34 -2.52 -8.92 -2.54
CA SER A 34 -1.80 -9.86 -1.66
C SER A 34 -0.98 -9.14 -0.57
N GLY A 35 -0.52 -9.85 0.46
CA GLY A 35 0.36 -9.29 1.50
C GLY A 35 -0.32 -8.94 2.84
N GLY A 36 -1.62 -9.23 2.96
CA GLY A 36 -2.37 -9.04 4.22
C GLY A 36 -2.76 -7.59 4.50
N PHE A 37 -3.23 -7.33 5.73
CA PHE A 37 -3.71 -6.01 6.16
C PHE A 37 -3.23 -5.70 7.58
N PRO A 38 -2.06 -5.04 7.72
CA PRO A 38 -1.44 -4.77 9.01
C PRO A 38 -1.97 -3.51 9.71
N PHE A 39 -3.03 -2.89 9.20
CA PHE A 39 -3.54 -1.63 9.73
C PHE A 39 -4.65 -1.83 10.75
N LYS A 40 -4.57 -1.09 11.85
CA LYS A 40 -5.62 -1.01 12.87
C LYS A 40 -6.03 0.46 13.03
N ARG A 41 -7.32 0.69 13.33
CA ARG A 41 -7.83 2.04 13.53
C ARG A 41 -7.27 2.58 14.84
N ASN A 42 -6.92 3.87 14.86
CA ASN A 42 -6.42 4.58 16.04
C ASN A 42 -5.07 4.06 16.57
N GLU A 43 -4.31 3.31 15.78
CA GLU A 43 -2.94 2.90 16.13
C GLU A 43 -1.93 3.59 15.22
N ILE A 44 -0.77 3.89 15.79
CA ILE A 44 0.33 4.54 15.06
C ILE A 44 1.13 3.45 14.32
N PHE A 45 1.43 3.71 13.06
CA PHE A 45 2.28 2.85 12.23
C PHE A 45 3.29 3.68 11.46
N THR A 46 4.41 3.05 11.11
CA THR A 46 5.35 3.58 10.11
C THR A 46 5.15 2.85 8.80
N LEU A 47 5.15 3.60 7.69
CA LEU A 47 5.08 3.08 6.33
C LEU A 47 6.35 3.48 5.57
N GLU A 48 7.06 2.50 5.04
CA GLU A 48 8.26 2.72 4.23
C GLU A 48 8.01 2.25 2.79
N PHE A 49 8.35 3.13 1.84
CA PHE A 49 8.38 2.81 0.42
C PHE A 49 9.83 2.86 -0.07
N VAL A 50 10.36 1.71 -0.49
CA VAL A 50 11.71 1.63 -1.02
C VAL A 50 11.66 1.21 -2.48
N SER A 51 12.06 2.12 -3.36
CA SER A 51 12.28 1.78 -4.77
C SER A 51 13.51 0.87 -4.89
N ARG A 52 13.30 -0.31 -5.45
CA ARG A 52 14.35 -1.29 -5.76
C ARG A 52 14.35 -1.52 -7.27
N LYS A 53 15.37 -2.24 -7.77
CA LYS A 53 15.41 -2.61 -9.18
C LYS A 53 14.19 -3.47 -9.53
N GLY A 54 13.29 -2.91 -10.33
CA GLY A 54 12.12 -3.62 -10.87
C GLY A 54 10.89 -3.70 -9.97
N HIS A 55 10.92 -3.16 -8.74
CA HIS A 55 9.74 -3.15 -7.86
C HIS A 55 9.84 -2.09 -6.77
N ILE A 56 8.70 -1.79 -6.13
CA ILE A 56 8.63 -1.00 -4.90
C ILE A 56 8.38 -1.97 -3.76
N GLN A 57 9.32 -2.03 -2.81
CA GLN A 57 9.10 -2.74 -1.56
C GLN A 57 8.31 -1.83 -0.62
N VAL A 58 7.22 -2.36 -0.06
CA VAL A 58 6.44 -1.67 0.97
C VAL A 58 6.60 -2.42 2.28
N SER A 59 6.88 -1.70 3.35
CA SER A 59 7.01 -2.27 4.69
C SER A 59 6.23 -1.44 5.71
N THR A 60 5.54 -2.12 6.61
CA THR A 60 4.81 -1.51 7.72
C THR A 60 5.41 -1.96 9.03
N MET A 61 5.68 -1.04 9.93
CA MET A 61 6.13 -1.34 11.29
C MET A 61 5.13 -0.79 12.29
N GLU A 62 4.72 -1.63 13.23
CA GLU A 62 3.95 -1.21 14.40
C GLU A 62 4.91 -0.43 15.32
N LEU A 63 4.59 0.84 15.58
CA LEU A 63 5.34 1.61 16.55
C LEU A 63 4.84 1.21 17.93
N MET A 64 5.60 0.36 18.61
CA MET A 64 5.35 0.11 20.02
C MET A 64 5.73 1.37 20.79
N MET A 65 4.73 2.05 21.35
CA MET A 65 4.98 3.11 22.32
C MET A 65 5.70 2.47 23.51
N GLN A 66 6.93 2.91 23.77
CA GLN A 66 7.58 2.62 25.04
C GLN A 66 6.84 3.42 26.12
N GLU A 67 6.47 2.75 27.21
CA GLU A 67 5.89 3.39 28.41
C GLU A 67 6.83 4.45 28.98
#